data_AF-K6U914-F1
#
_entry.id   AF-K6U914-F1
#
_cell.length_a   1.000
_cell.length_b   1.000
_cell.length_c   1.000
_cell.angle_alpha   90.00
_cell.angle_beta   90.00
_cell.angle_gamma   90.00
#
_symmetry.space_group_name_H-M   'P 1'
#
loop_
_entity.id
_entity.type
_entity.pdbx_description
1 polymer ?
#
loop_
_entity_poly.entity_id
_entity_poly.type
_entity_poly.pdbx_seq_one_letter_code
_entity_poly.pdbx_strand_id
1 'polypeptide(L)'
;MARAPNEELNYKQKLFCTIYSKCFNATKAYKQVYNCSYKTAMACGSRLLANPKVKEKIELLTKAEIDKETLKYGVLQKYIDIAFADITEFLEFGEEDIPLFDKDGKPKYNDDGAVMTKKFTYIKLGDSSKIDGTLISEISESTTGIKFKLYDKMKALDFLTKHCNLLDDETKSKLEFENKKLQNDKLRAEINKANTDEEDKIEDDKFLEALKDKVNEVWKDE
;
A
#
# COMPACT_ATOMS: atom_id res chain seq x y z
N MET A 1 -17.93 -50.47 -32.72
CA MET A 1 -17.82 -48.99 -32.68
C MET A 1 -17.35 -48.58 -31.30
N ALA A 2 -16.09 -48.19 -31.16
CA ALA A 2 -15.54 -47.72 -29.88
C ALA A 2 -16.11 -46.32 -29.58
N ARG A 3 -16.70 -46.17 -28.39
CA ARG A 3 -17.29 -44.93 -27.88
C ARG A 3 -16.13 -43.98 -27.56
N ALA A 4 -16.06 -42.83 -28.24
CA ALA A 4 -15.06 -41.80 -27.97
C ALA A 4 -15.16 -41.34 -26.50
N PRO A 5 -14.05 -41.30 -25.73
CA PRO A 5 -14.07 -40.87 -24.34
C PRO A 5 -14.25 -39.35 -24.27
N ASN A 6 -15.20 -38.96 -23.42
CA ASN A 6 -15.74 -37.64 -23.12
C ASN A 6 -14.78 -36.43 -23.31
N GLU A 7 -15.22 -35.48 -24.14
CA GLU A 7 -14.47 -34.40 -24.77
C GLU A 7 -14.45 -33.05 -24.01
N GLU A 8 -14.48 -33.04 -22.67
CA GLU A 8 -14.45 -31.81 -21.86
C GLU A 8 -13.07 -31.44 -21.32
N LEU A 9 -12.83 -30.14 -21.09
CA LEU A 9 -11.65 -29.65 -20.35
C LEU A 9 -11.62 -30.26 -18.94
N ASN A 10 -10.46 -30.73 -18.50
CA ASN A 10 -10.31 -31.22 -17.14
C ASN A 10 -10.32 -30.07 -16.11
N TYR A 11 -10.48 -30.40 -14.83
CA TYR A 11 -10.55 -29.42 -13.74
C TYR A 11 -9.35 -28.46 -13.72
N LYS A 12 -8.12 -28.96 -13.88
CA LYS A 12 -6.91 -28.12 -13.87
C LYS A 12 -6.87 -27.18 -15.08
N GLN A 13 -7.31 -27.63 -16.25
CA GLN A 13 -7.40 -26.79 -17.44
C GLN A 13 -8.48 -25.72 -17.28
N LYS A 14 -9.65 -26.05 -16.71
CA LYS A 14 -10.70 -25.08 -16.37
C LYS A 14 -10.16 -24.02 -15.40
N LEU A 15 -9.45 -24.44 -14.35
CA LEU A 15 -8.82 -23.53 -13.39
C LEU A 15 -7.74 -22.65 -14.03
N PHE A 16 -6.93 -23.22 -14.93
CA PHE A 16 -5.95 -22.47 -15.73
C PHE A 16 -6.62 -21.38 -16.56
N CYS A 17 -7.72 -21.70 -17.27
CA CYS A 17 -8.46 -20.69 -18.05
C CYS A 17 -8.96 -19.55 -17.17
N THR A 18 -9.55 -19.85 -16.00
CA THR A 18 -10.06 -18.82 -15.07
C THR A 18 -8.95 -17.91 -14.55
N ILE A 19 -7.81 -18.46 -14.14
CA ILE A 19 -6.69 -17.64 -13.64
C ILE A 19 -6.05 -16.86 -14.79
N TYR A 20 -5.90 -17.47 -15.97
CA TYR A 20 -5.34 -16.81 -17.14
C TYR A 20 -6.19 -15.63 -17.60
N SER A 21 -7.52 -15.77 -17.69
CA SER A 21 -8.42 -14.68 -18.11
C SER A 21 -8.34 -13.44 -17.20
N LYS A 22 -7.92 -13.59 -15.95
CA LYS A 22 -7.74 -12.47 -15.01
C LYS A 22 -6.38 -11.78 -15.13
N CYS A 23 -5.32 -12.51 -15.45
CA CYS A 23 -3.95 -11.99 -15.40
C CYS A 23 -3.24 -11.92 -16.76
N PHE A 24 -3.80 -12.54 -17.79
CA PHE A 24 -3.25 -12.71 -19.14
C PHE A 24 -1.79 -13.19 -19.16
N ASN A 25 -1.34 -13.90 -18.12
CA ASN A 25 0.01 -14.42 -17.95
C ASN A 25 -0.01 -15.95 -17.84
N ALA A 26 0.37 -16.63 -18.92
CA ALA A 26 0.33 -18.09 -19.02
C ALA A 26 1.25 -18.78 -18.01
N THR A 27 2.45 -18.22 -17.80
CA THR A 27 3.44 -18.77 -16.86
C THR A 27 2.92 -18.67 -15.43
N LYS A 28 2.38 -17.51 -15.03
CA LYS A 28 1.81 -17.30 -13.70
C LYS A 28 0.61 -18.22 -13.47
N ALA A 29 -0.33 -18.26 -14.41
CA ALA A 29 -1.51 -19.11 -14.32
C ALA A 29 -1.14 -20.60 -14.22
N TYR A 30 -0.23 -21.07 -15.07
CA TYR A 30 0.19 -22.47 -15.06
C TYR A 30 0.91 -22.82 -13.76
N LYS A 31 1.81 -21.94 -13.28
CA LYS A 31 2.53 -22.15 -12.03
C LYS A 31 1.58 -22.26 -10.83
N GLN A 32 0.55 -21.41 -10.76
CA GLN A 32 -0.45 -21.45 -9.68
C GLN A 32 -1.33 -22.71 -9.71
N VAL A 33 -1.67 -23.23 -10.88
CA VAL A 33 -2.53 -24.43 -11.00
C VAL A 33 -1.75 -25.73 -10.78
N TYR A 34 -0.54 -25.79 -11.33
CA TYR A 34 0.22 -27.04 -11.43
C TYR A 34 1.38 -27.12 -10.43
N ASN A 35 1.64 -26.06 -9.66
CA ASN A 35 2.70 -25.99 -8.63
C ASN A 35 4.06 -26.51 -9.13
N CYS A 36 4.44 -26.13 -10.35
CA CYS A 36 5.65 -26.59 -11.01
C CYS A 36 6.75 -25.52 -11.04
N SER A 37 7.94 -25.91 -11.52
CA SER A 37 9.06 -24.98 -11.70
C SER A 37 8.70 -23.87 -12.71
N TYR A 38 9.35 -22.72 -12.58
CA TYR A 38 9.14 -21.59 -13.49
C TYR A 38 9.41 -21.97 -14.97
N LYS A 39 10.50 -22.70 -15.23
CA LYS A 39 10.86 -23.15 -16.60
C LYS A 39 9.77 -24.06 -17.18
N THR A 40 9.26 -24.99 -16.37
CA THR A 40 8.15 -25.87 -16.76
C THR A 40 6.88 -25.06 -17.04
N ALA A 41 6.52 -24.14 -16.14
CA ALA A 41 5.32 -23.31 -16.27
C ALA A 41 5.35 -22.45 -17.54
N MET A 42 6.52 -21.91 -17.91
CA MET A 42 6.68 -21.11 -19.13
C MET A 42 6.42 -21.94 -20.39
N ALA A 43 7.07 -23.10 -20.51
CA ALA A 43 6.93 -23.95 -21.69
C ALA A 43 5.53 -24.59 -21.79
N CYS A 44 5.02 -25.12 -20.68
CA CYS A 44 3.73 -25.80 -20.64
C CYS A 44 2.55 -24.83 -20.68
N GLY A 45 2.67 -23.66 -20.06
CA GLY A 45 1.64 -22.61 -20.09
C GLY A 45 1.39 -22.10 -21.50
N SER A 46 2.46 -21.76 -22.24
CA SER A 46 2.35 -21.36 -23.65
C SER A 46 1.75 -22.48 -24.52
N ARG A 47 2.22 -23.72 -24.33
CA ARG A 47 1.67 -24.88 -25.04
C ARG A 47 0.19 -25.11 -24.76
N LEU A 48 -0.27 -24.90 -23.52
CA LEU A 48 -1.66 -25.12 -23.14
C LEU A 48 -2.61 -24.13 -23.83
N LEU A 49 -2.16 -22.89 -24.11
CA LEU A 49 -2.92 -21.90 -24.86
C LEU A 49 -3.15 -22.27 -26.33
N ALA A 50 -2.29 -23.11 -26.91
CA ALA A 50 -2.48 -23.60 -28.28
C ALA A 50 -3.61 -24.64 -28.38
N ASN A 51 -4.13 -25.16 -27.26
CA ASN A 51 -5.28 -26.06 -27.29
C ASN A 51 -6.55 -25.27 -27.68
N PRO A 52 -7.25 -25.64 -28.77
CA PRO A 52 -8.43 -24.91 -29.25
C PRO A 52 -9.53 -24.77 -28.19
N LYS A 53 -9.76 -25.81 -27.37
CA LYS A 53 -10.78 -25.80 -26.31
C LYS A 53 -10.43 -24.85 -25.16
N VAL A 54 -9.13 -24.77 -24.83
CA VAL A 54 -8.62 -23.81 -23.85
C VAL A 54 -8.82 -22.40 -24.36
N LYS A 55 -8.48 -22.15 -25.64
CA LYS A 55 -8.66 -20.85 -26.29
C LYS A 55 -10.13 -20.43 -26.33
N GLU A 56 -11.03 -21.30 -26.75
CA GLU A 56 -12.48 -21.04 -26.76
C GLU A 56 -13.00 -20.72 -25.36
N LYS A 57 -12.60 -21.49 -24.34
CA LYS A 57 -13.01 -21.22 -22.96
C LYS A 57 -12.49 -19.88 -22.45
N ILE A 58 -11.24 -19.53 -22.77
CA ILE A 58 -10.65 -18.23 -22.43
C ILE A 58 -11.42 -17.12 -23.16
N GLU A 59 -11.72 -17.26 -24.46
CA GLU A 59 -12.49 -16.27 -25.20
C GLU A 59 -13.89 -16.06 -24.61
N LEU A 60 -14.57 -17.13 -24.20
CA LEU A 60 -15.86 -17.08 -23.52
C LEU A 60 -15.77 -16.33 -22.18
N LEU A 61 -14.80 -16.68 -21.34
CA LEU A 61 -14.57 -16.02 -20.05
C LEU A 61 -14.23 -14.55 -20.26
N THR A 62 -13.30 -14.27 -21.16
CA THR A 62 -12.85 -12.92 -21.50
C THR A 62 -13.98 -12.07 -22.08
N LYS A 63 -14.86 -12.61 -22.93
CA LYS A 63 -16.03 -11.87 -23.44
C LYS A 63 -17.06 -11.58 -22.34
N ALA A 64 -17.27 -12.50 -21.40
CA ALA A 64 -18.14 -12.27 -20.25
C ALA A 64 -17.57 -11.19 -19.31
N GLU A 65 -16.24 -11.08 -19.23
CA GLU A 65 -15.54 -10.12 -18.37
C GLU A 65 -15.31 -8.75 -19.05
N ILE A 66 -15.26 -8.70 -20.39
CA ILE A 66 -15.10 -7.47 -21.21
C ILE A 66 -16.42 -6.72 -21.43
N ASP A 67 -17.50 -7.04 -20.72
CA ASP A 67 -18.64 -6.11 -20.74
C ASP A 67 -18.15 -4.71 -20.30
N LYS A 68 -18.48 -3.70 -21.09
CA LYS A 68 -17.99 -2.32 -20.88
C LYS A 68 -18.36 -1.83 -19.49
N GLU A 69 -19.48 -2.29 -18.95
CA GLU A 69 -19.87 -2.02 -17.57
C GLU A 69 -18.93 -2.69 -16.57
N THR A 70 -18.65 -3.99 -16.72
CA THR A 70 -17.70 -4.72 -15.87
C THR A 70 -16.30 -4.11 -15.89
N LEU A 71 -15.81 -3.68 -17.06
CA LEU A 71 -14.53 -2.98 -17.17
C LEU A 71 -14.54 -1.63 -16.44
N LYS A 72 -15.62 -0.86 -16.55
CA LYS A 72 -15.77 0.41 -15.80
C LYS A 72 -15.77 0.16 -14.30
N TYR A 73 -16.53 -0.84 -13.84
CA TYR A 73 -16.56 -1.21 -12.43
C TYR A 73 -15.20 -1.73 -11.94
N GLY A 74 -14.47 -2.50 -12.74
CA GLY A 74 -13.12 -2.95 -12.40
C GLY A 74 -12.13 -1.80 -12.24
N VAL A 75 -12.19 -0.78 -13.12
CA VAL A 75 -11.36 0.43 -12.99
C VAL A 75 -11.76 1.22 -11.74
N LEU A 76 -13.07 1.43 -11.51
CA LEU A 76 -13.56 2.10 -10.30
C LEU A 76 -13.10 1.39 -9.03
N GLN A 77 -13.24 0.06 -8.98
CA GLN A 77 -12.80 -0.74 -7.85
C GLN A 77 -11.30 -0.56 -7.61
N LYS A 78 -10.48 -0.51 -8.66
CA LYS A 78 -9.05 -0.31 -8.49
C LYS A 78 -8.71 1.05 -7.87
N TYR A 79 -9.46 2.11 -8.22
CA TYR A 79 -9.30 3.41 -7.59
C TYR A 79 -9.86 3.45 -6.17
N ILE A 80 -10.94 2.72 -5.87
CA ILE A 80 -11.45 2.51 -4.50
C ILE A 80 -10.36 1.89 -3.63
N ASP A 81 -9.73 0.82 -4.12
CA ASP A 81 -8.67 0.12 -3.38
C ASP A 81 -7.47 1.04 -3.12
N ILE A 82 -7.05 1.86 -4.10
CA ILE A 82 -5.97 2.86 -3.91
C ILE A 82 -6.38 3.96 -2.93
N ALA A 83 -7.61 4.46 -3.01
CA ALA A 83 -8.10 5.54 -2.17
C ALA A 83 -8.17 5.12 -0.69
N PHE A 84 -8.47 3.85 -0.42
CA PHE A 84 -8.67 3.33 0.92
C PHE A 84 -7.50 2.49 1.46
N ALA A 85 -6.45 2.28 0.66
CA ALA A 85 -5.25 1.55 1.11
C ALA A 85 -4.57 2.24 2.30
N ASP A 86 -4.14 1.42 3.27
CA ASP A 86 -3.31 1.83 4.39
C ASP A 86 -1.92 1.19 4.26
N ILE A 87 -0.86 2.00 4.33
CA ILE A 87 0.53 1.53 4.20
C ILE A 87 0.92 0.49 5.27
N THR A 88 0.28 0.53 6.44
CA THR A 88 0.53 -0.41 7.54
C THR A 88 0.01 -1.81 7.26
N GLU A 89 -0.88 -1.99 6.28
CA GLU A 89 -1.29 -3.33 5.80
C GLU A 89 -0.19 -4.03 4.99
N PHE A 90 0.80 -3.27 4.50
CA PHE A 90 1.85 -3.76 3.61
C PHE A 90 3.20 -3.92 4.29
N LEU A 91 3.44 -3.22 5.39
CA LEU A 91 4.71 -3.27 6.12
C LEU A 91 4.54 -3.00 7.61
N GLU A 92 5.44 -3.58 8.38
CA GLU A 92 5.64 -3.32 9.80
C GLU A 92 6.89 -2.45 9.96
N PHE A 93 6.83 -1.41 10.78
CA PHE A 93 8.00 -0.60 11.11
C PHE A 93 7.99 -0.25 12.59
N GLY A 94 9.17 -0.08 13.17
CA GLY A 94 9.32 0.17 14.59
C GLY A 94 10.77 0.40 15.00
N GLU A 95 10.99 0.50 16.30
CA GLU A 95 12.31 0.60 16.91
C GLU A 95 12.54 -0.63 17.80
N GLU A 96 13.71 -1.24 17.68
CA GLU A 96 14.18 -2.29 18.59
C GLU A 96 15.51 -1.88 19.22
N ASP A 97 15.69 -2.23 20.49
CA ASP A 97 16.96 -2.05 21.20
C ASP A 97 17.89 -3.22 20.87
N ILE A 98 18.93 -2.95 20.09
CA ILE A 98 19.94 -3.97 19.74
C ILE A 98 21.19 -3.80 20.60
N PRO A 99 21.76 -4.90 21.13
CA PRO A 99 22.94 -4.85 21.98
C PRO A 99 24.16 -4.32 21.21
N LEU A 100 24.96 -3.48 21.86
CA LEU A 100 26.24 -3.03 21.35
C LEU A 100 27.29 -4.11 21.59
N PHE A 101 28.11 -4.37 20.59
CA PHE A 101 29.24 -5.29 20.69
C PHE A 101 30.57 -4.52 20.68
N ASP A 102 31.57 -5.05 21.37
CA ASP A 102 32.96 -4.57 21.30
C ASP A 102 33.69 -5.09 20.04
N LYS A 103 34.97 -4.75 19.90
CA LYS A 103 35.80 -5.16 18.75
C LYS A 103 36.00 -6.69 18.67
N ASP A 104 35.80 -7.39 19.78
CA ASP A 104 35.96 -8.84 19.91
C ASP A 104 34.61 -9.59 19.78
N GLY A 105 33.52 -8.87 19.51
CA GLY A 105 32.18 -9.43 19.33
C GLY A 105 31.44 -9.75 20.64
N LYS A 106 31.88 -9.22 21.79
CA LYS A 106 31.21 -9.40 23.09
C LYS A 106 30.26 -8.24 23.40
N PRO A 107 29.15 -8.47 24.11
CA PRO A 107 28.24 -7.38 24.51
C PRO A 107 28.97 -6.34 25.37
N LYS A 108 28.72 -5.06 25.10
CA LYS A 108 29.15 -3.96 25.98
C LYS A 108 28.21 -3.83 27.17
N TYR A 109 28.78 -3.52 28.33
CA TYR A 109 28.04 -3.29 29.56
C TYR A 109 28.22 -1.85 30.03
N ASN A 110 27.18 -1.27 30.61
CA ASN A 110 27.21 0.02 31.31
C ASN A 110 27.91 -0.14 32.66
N ASP A 111 28.16 0.97 33.36
CA ASP A 111 28.74 0.98 34.71
C ASP A 111 27.91 0.17 35.73
N ASP A 112 26.59 0.04 35.49
CA ASP A 112 25.67 -0.75 36.31
C ASP A 112 25.66 -2.26 35.98
N GLY A 113 26.48 -2.72 35.03
CA GLY A 113 26.52 -4.11 34.57
C GLY A 113 25.36 -4.54 33.66
N ALA A 114 24.50 -3.61 33.23
CA ALA A 114 23.47 -3.83 32.21
C ALA A 114 24.07 -3.77 30.79
N VAL A 115 23.51 -4.50 29.82
CA VAL A 115 23.99 -4.46 28.42
C VAL A 115 23.64 -3.12 27.79
N MET A 116 24.63 -2.45 27.19
CA MET A 116 24.41 -1.25 26.38
C MET A 116 23.63 -1.62 25.13
N THR A 117 22.50 -0.96 24.87
CA THR A 117 21.73 -1.09 23.63
C THR A 117 21.79 0.19 22.81
N LYS A 118 21.52 0.09 21.51
CA LYS A 118 21.19 1.23 20.65
C LYS A 118 19.83 0.98 20.00
N LYS A 119 19.07 2.04 19.81
CA LYS A 119 17.83 2.00 19.04
C LYS A 119 18.13 1.74 17.57
N PHE A 120 17.47 0.74 17.01
CA PHE A 120 17.52 0.38 15.60
C PHE A 120 16.12 0.43 15.00
N THR A 121 15.93 1.30 14.02
CA THR A 121 14.67 1.37 13.27
C THR A 121 14.66 0.31 12.18
N TYR A 122 13.58 -0.46 12.11
CA TYR A 122 13.40 -1.48 11.09
C TYR A 122 12.16 -1.21 10.23
N ILE A 123 12.20 -1.73 9.00
CA ILE A 123 11.05 -1.86 8.11
C ILE A 123 11.01 -3.32 7.64
N LYS A 124 9.88 -3.97 7.84
CA LYS A 124 9.65 -5.36 7.47
C LYS A 124 8.46 -5.42 6.54
N LEU A 125 8.72 -5.83 5.30
CA LEU A 125 7.68 -5.95 4.29
C LEU A 125 6.79 -7.16 4.57
N GLY A 126 5.49 -7.00 4.31
CA GLY A 126 4.52 -8.08 4.36
C GLY A 126 4.81 -9.16 3.32
N ASP A 127 4.33 -10.37 3.61
CA ASP A 127 4.46 -11.49 2.69
C ASP A 127 3.69 -11.19 1.39
N SER A 128 4.40 -11.17 0.26
CA SER A 128 3.85 -10.93 -1.08
C SER A 128 2.67 -11.84 -1.46
N SER A 129 2.53 -13.00 -0.81
CA SER A 129 1.41 -13.92 -1.02
C SER A 129 0.15 -13.54 -0.25
N LYS A 130 0.25 -12.62 0.72
CA LYS A 130 -0.83 -12.20 1.63
C LYS A 130 -1.26 -10.75 1.42
N ILE A 131 -0.44 -9.94 0.76
CA ILE A 131 -0.72 -8.51 0.50
C ILE A 131 -1.11 -8.28 -0.95
N ASP A 132 -1.92 -7.25 -1.21
CA ASP A 132 -2.21 -6.82 -2.58
C ASP A 132 -1.08 -5.95 -3.15
N GLY A 133 -0.07 -6.61 -3.71
CA GLY A 133 1.05 -5.92 -4.35
C GLY A 133 0.66 -5.01 -5.52
N THR A 134 -0.58 -5.06 -6.03
CA THR A 134 -1.04 -4.20 -7.12
C THR A 134 -1.34 -2.76 -6.67
N LEU A 135 -1.27 -2.47 -5.37
CA LEU A 135 -1.42 -1.12 -4.79
C LEU A 135 -0.08 -0.40 -4.58
N ILE A 136 1.03 -1.10 -4.83
CA ILE A 136 2.39 -0.62 -4.60
C ILE A 136 2.90 0.06 -5.87
N SER A 137 3.40 1.29 -5.72
CA SER A 137 3.99 2.06 -6.82
C SER A 137 5.50 1.92 -6.90
N GLU A 138 6.19 1.75 -5.76
CA GLU A 138 7.64 1.65 -5.69
C GLU A 138 8.07 0.79 -4.49
N ILE A 139 8.97 -0.17 -4.74
CA ILE A 139 9.79 -0.83 -3.71
C ILE A 139 11.24 -0.70 -4.18
N SER A 140 12.10 -0.13 -3.34
CA SER A 140 13.53 0.04 -3.63
C SER A 140 14.36 -0.21 -2.38
N GLU A 141 15.44 -0.97 -2.52
CA GLU A 141 16.41 -1.23 -1.46
C GLU A 141 17.71 -0.51 -1.80
N SER A 142 18.17 0.36 -0.91
CA SER A 142 19.45 1.06 -1.00
C SER A 142 20.35 0.67 0.16
N THR A 143 21.64 1.03 0.07
CA THR A 143 22.61 0.88 1.16
C THR A 143 22.20 1.58 2.46
N THR A 144 21.26 2.52 2.38
CA THR A 144 20.75 3.32 3.51
C THR A 144 19.40 2.85 4.03
N GLY A 145 18.69 1.94 3.35
CA GLY A 145 17.40 1.43 3.80
C GLY A 145 16.42 1.04 2.68
N ILE A 146 15.18 0.77 3.07
CA ILE A 146 14.09 0.38 2.15
C ILE A 146 13.17 1.58 1.94
N LYS A 147 12.90 1.89 0.68
CA LYS A 147 11.90 2.87 0.25
C LYS A 147 10.67 2.14 -0.27
N PHE A 148 9.52 2.45 0.31
CA PHE A 148 8.24 1.84 -0.04
C PHE A 148 7.20 2.92 -0.32
N LYS A 149 6.46 2.80 -1.42
CA LYS A 149 5.38 3.73 -1.78
C LYS A 149 4.17 2.98 -2.31
N LEU A 150 2.99 3.41 -1.88
CA LEU A 150 1.72 3.07 -2.51
C LEU A 150 1.42 4.02 -3.67
N TYR A 151 0.41 3.69 -4.48
CA TYR A 151 -0.13 4.65 -5.44
C TYR A 151 -0.72 5.89 -4.76
N ASP A 152 -0.79 6.99 -5.51
CA ASP A 152 -1.24 8.28 -4.99
C ASP A 152 -2.74 8.26 -4.64
N LYS A 153 -3.01 8.19 -3.34
CA LYS A 153 -4.34 8.23 -2.75
C LYS A 153 -5.13 9.48 -3.14
N MET A 154 -4.50 10.65 -3.26
CA MET A 154 -5.20 11.88 -3.62
C MET A 154 -5.72 11.86 -5.05
N LYS A 155 -4.92 11.32 -5.98
CA LYS A 155 -5.35 11.15 -7.38
C LYS A 155 -6.50 10.16 -7.49
N ALA A 156 -6.49 9.11 -6.69
CA ALA A 156 -7.60 8.16 -6.65
C ALA A 156 -8.89 8.78 -6.11
N LEU A 157 -8.80 9.52 -5.01
CA LEU A 157 -9.94 10.26 -4.44
C LEU A 157 -10.53 11.29 -5.44
N ASP A 158 -9.69 12.03 -6.16
CA ASP A 158 -10.12 12.98 -7.19
C ASP A 158 -10.84 12.27 -8.35
N PHE A 159 -10.29 11.15 -8.82
CA PHE A 159 -10.94 10.32 -9.84
C PHE A 159 -12.31 9.83 -9.37
N LEU A 160 -12.40 9.27 -8.17
CA LEU A 160 -13.67 8.77 -7.61
C LEU A 160 -14.69 9.89 -7.40
N THR A 161 -14.25 11.09 -7.01
CA THR A 161 -15.13 12.25 -6.84
C THR A 161 -15.74 12.68 -8.17
N LYS A 162 -14.96 12.68 -9.26
CA LYS A 162 -15.44 12.99 -10.62
C LYS A 162 -16.39 11.94 -11.18
N HIS A 163 -16.32 10.71 -10.67
CA HIS A 163 -17.12 9.57 -11.10
C HIS A 163 -18.08 9.06 -10.00
N CYS A 164 -18.44 9.93 -9.05
CA CYS A 164 -19.22 9.56 -7.87
C CYS A 164 -20.61 9.01 -8.18
N ASN A 165 -21.17 9.38 -9.33
CA ASN A 165 -22.45 8.88 -9.83
C ASN A 165 -22.44 7.38 -10.16
N LEU A 166 -21.27 6.77 -10.31
CA LEU A 166 -21.09 5.33 -10.57
C LEU A 166 -20.85 4.52 -9.29
N LEU A 167 -20.79 5.18 -8.13
CA LEU A 167 -20.52 4.56 -6.84
C LEU A 167 -21.83 4.24 -6.10
N ASP A 168 -21.80 3.18 -5.30
CA ASP A 168 -22.84 2.91 -4.31
C ASP A 168 -22.77 3.92 -3.15
N ASP A 169 -23.83 3.99 -2.35
CA ASP A 169 -23.97 5.00 -1.30
C ASP A 169 -23.02 4.77 -0.11
N GLU A 170 -22.63 3.53 0.16
CA GLU A 170 -21.65 3.21 1.20
C GLU A 170 -20.27 3.74 0.79
N THR A 171 -19.86 3.49 -0.46
CA THR A 171 -18.60 3.99 -1.00
C THR A 171 -18.56 5.51 -1.06
N LYS A 172 -19.66 6.18 -1.44
CA LYS A 172 -19.76 7.66 -1.38
C LYS A 172 -19.54 8.18 0.04
N SER A 173 -20.17 7.57 1.02
CA SER A 173 -20.03 7.97 2.43
C SER A 173 -18.58 7.82 2.92
N LYS A 174 -17.91 6.73 2.56
CA LYS A 174 -16.48 6.52 2.84
C LYS A 174 -15.61 7.54 2.13
N LEU A 175 -15.91 7.85 0.87
CA LEU A 175 -15.19 8.85 0.07
C LEU A 175 -15.25 10.24 0.72
N GLU A 176 -16.44 10.65 1.18
CA GLU A 176 -16.62 11.91 1.91
C GLU A 176 -15.83 11.94 3.21
N PHE A 177 -15.86 10.85 3.98
CA PHE A 177 -15.12 10.74 5.23
C PHE A 177 -13.61 10.87 5.01
N GLU A 178 -13.06 10.14 4.03
CA GLU A 178 -11.64 10.18 3.71
C GLU A 178 -11.20 11.55 3.15
N ASN A 179 -12.03 12.19 2.33
CA ASN A 179 -11.75 13.55 1.88
C ASN A 179 -11.69 14.54 3.04
N LYS A 180 -12.62 14.45 4.01
CA LYS A 180 -12.60 15.28 5.22
C LYS A 180 -11.39 15.00 6.09
N LYS A 181 -11.02 13.72 6.27
CA LYS A 181 -9.82 13.32 7.01
C LYS A 181 -8.57 13.93 6.38
N LEU A 182 -8.41 13.80 5.06
CA LEU A 182 -7.30 14.36 4.32
C LEU A 182 -7.24 15.89 4.42
N GLN A 183 -8.39 16.58 4.36
CA GLN A 183 -8.45 18.03 4.56
C GLN A 183 -8.00 18.42 5.97
N ASN A 184 -8.44 17.69 7.00
CA ASN A 184 -7.99 17.92 8.38
C ASN A 184 -6.48 17.70 8.52
N ASP A 185 -5.93 16.65 7.91
CA ASP A 185 -4.49 16.36 7.97
C ASP A 185 -3.66 17.45 7.27
N LYS A 186 -4.14 17.98 6.13
CA LYS A 186 -3.51 19.12 5.45
C LYS A 186 -3.53 20.37 6.32
N LEU A 187 -4.69 20.71 6.89
CA LEU A 187 -4.83 21.87 7.79
C LEU A 187 -3.91 21.72 9.01
N ARG A 188 -3.83 20.53 9.62
CA ARG A 188 -2.90 20.26 10.72
C ARG A 188 -1.44 20.45 10.32
N ALA A 189 -1.05 19.97 9.13
CA ALA A 189 0.29 20.16 8.62
C ALA A 189 0.61 21.64 8.32
N GLU A 190 -0.36 22.40 7.81
CA GLU A 190 -0.23 23.84 7.59
C GLU A 190 -0.11 24.63 8.90
N ILE A 191 -0.93 24.30 9.91
CA ILE A 191 -0.84 24.87 11.26
C ILE A 191 0.54 24.59 11.88
N ASN A 192 1.03 23.35 11.78
CA ASN A 192 2.34 22.99 12.32
C ASN A 192 3.47 23.77 11.64
N LYS A 193 3.41 23.96 10.31
CA LYS A 193 4.38 24.78 9.59
C LYS A 193 4.32 26.25 10.00
N ALA A 194 3.11 26.81 10.10
CA ALA A 194 2.93 28.20 10.54
C ALA A 194 3.47 28.43 11.96
N ASN A 195 3.29 27.47 12.86
CA ASN A 195 3.86 27.53 14.22
C ASN A 195 5.40 27.40 14.21
N THR A 196 5.99 26.69 13.25
CA THR A 196 7.45 26.57 13.13
C THR A 196 8.06 27.86 12.55
N ASP A 197 7.35 28.54 11.64
CA ASP A 197 7.77 29.81 11.05
C ASP A 197 7.59 31.02 12.01
N GLU A 198 6.74 30.90 13.04
CA GLU A 198 6.60 31.92 14.10
C GLU A 198 7.67 31.78 15.21
N GLU A 199 8.22 30.59 15.48
CA GLU A 199 9.31 30.43 16.45
C GLU A 199 10.62 31.09 15.99
N ASP A 200 10.86 31.24 14.68
CA ASP A 200 12.03 31.95 14.13
C ASP A 200 11.80 33.48 13.94
N LYS A 201 10.63 34.01 14.34
CA LYS A 201 10.27 35.45 14.23
C LYS A 201 9.67 36.06 15.50
N ILE A 202 9.99 35.52 16.67
CA ILE A 202 9.87 36.31 17.90
C ILE A 202 11.11 37.20 17.99
N GLU A 203 11.12 38.28 17.19
CA GLU A 203 11.91 39.45 17.56
C GLU A 203 11.39 39.90 18.93
N ASP A 204 12.29 39.85 19.89
CA ASP A 204 12.12 40.06 21.34
C ASP A 204 11.82 41.54 21.69
N ASP A 205 11.00 42.21 20.87
CA ASP A 205 10.93 43.66 20.85
C ASP A 205 9.67 44.19 21.53
N LYS A 206 9.90 44.72 22.74
CA LYS A 206 9.10 45.74 23.46
C LYS A 206 7.70 45.37 23.97
N PHE A 207 7.05 44.30 23.50
CA PHE A 207 5.70 43.98 23.99
C PHE A 207 5.70 43.36 25.41
N LEU A 208 6.66 42.47 25.71
CA LEU A 208 6.82 41.86 27.03
C LEU A 208 7.33 42.84 28.10
N GLU A 209 8.16 43.81 27.70
CA GLU A 209 8.68 44.85 28.60
C GLU A 209 7.57 45.85 28.98
N ALA A 210 6.74 46.26 28.02
CA ALA A 210 5.57 47.12 28.27
C ALA A 210 4.51 46.47 29.18
N LEU A 211 4.41 45.13 29.17
CA LEU A 211 3.52 44.39 30.09
C LEU A 211 4.09 44.32 31.52
N LYS A 212 5.41 44.21 31.70
CA LYS A 212 6.05 44.20 33.02
C LYS A 212 5.95 45.55 33.74
N ASP A 213 6.09 46.66 33.02
CA ASP A 213 5.94 48.00 33.60
C ASP A 213 4.50 48.25 34.07
N LYS A 214 3.51 47.81 33.30
CA LYS A 214 2.09 47.93 33.66
C LYS A 214 1.70 47.07 34.86
N VAL A 215 2.31 45.89 35.00
CA VAL A 215 2.08 45.01 36.16
C VAL A 215 2.73 45.57 37.43
N ASN A 216 3.87 46.27 37.34
CA ASN A 216 4.48 46.90 38.53
C ASN A 216 3.75 48.17 39.01
N GLU A 217 2.94 48.83 38.18
CA GLU A 217 2.07 49.94 38.62
C GLU A 217 0.80 49.46 39.34
N VAL A 218 0.22 48.34 38.92
CA VAL A 218 -1.05 47.83 39.48
C VAL A 218 -0.88 47.21 40.88
N TRP A 219 0.34 46.83 41.27
CA TRP A 219 0.63 46.15 42.54
C TRP A 219 1.41 47.03 43.53
N LYS A 220 1.34 48.36 43.39
CA LYS A 220 1.91 49.32 44.35
C LYS A 220 0.87 50.07 45.19
N ASP A 221 -0.42 49.79 45.01
CA ASP A 221 -1.51 50.36 45.80
C ASP A 221 -2.23 49.30 46.68
N GLU A 222 -1.45 48.46 47.37
CA GLU A 222 -1.85 47.78 48.63
C GLU A 222 -0.72 47.83 49.66
#